data_AF-A0A2S6VD60-F1
#
_entry.id   AF-A0A2S6VD60-F1
#
_cell.length_a   1.000
_cell.length_b   1.000
_cell.length_c   1.000
_cell.angle_alpha   90.00
_cell.angle_beta   90.00
_cell.angle_gamma   90.00
#
_symmetry.space_group_name_H-M   'P 1'
#
loop_
_entity.id
_entity.type
_entity.pdbx_description
1 polymer ?
#
loop_
_entity_poly.entity_id
_entity_poly.type
_entity_poly.pdbx_seq_one_letter_code
_entity_poly.pdbx_strand_id
1 'polypeptide(L)'
;MWFRSAASQLQLLEQSLSFESVRAIVSDRLPILVKEMESKGLDLEDPTYWWELLFIDGAIKIENVQGKQQRVAINLTNNWRMAVKTLAVIESRKFQMIRTDLGVDQHWIIFTDTKHPHSNDDWMDVLYGQIDTKPSKSGCALIEM
;
A
#
# COMPACT_ATOMS: atom_id res chain seq x y z
N MET A 1 14.10 3.37 4.24
CA MET A 1 13.36 2.28 3.57
C MET A 1 13.71 2.31 2.07
N TRP A 2 14.38 1.28 1.54
CA TRP A 2 14.97 1.31 0.18
C TRP A 2 13.95 1.53 -0.94
N PHE A 3 12.75 0.98 -0.81
CA PHE A 3 11.67 1.20 -1.77
C PHE A 3 11.27 2.67 -1.90
N ARG A 4 11.11 3.42 -0.80
CA ARG A 4 10.80 4.87 -0.88
C ARG A 4 11.93 5.63 -1.59
N SER A 5 13.19 5.21 -1.40
CA SER A 5 14.32 5.77 -2.15
C SER A 5 14.24 5.43 -3.65
N ALA A 6 13.99 4.16 -4.00
CA ALA A 6 13.83 3.72 -5.39
C ALA A 6 12.64 4.40 -6.09
N ALA A 7 11.45 4.38 -5.47
CA ALA A 7 10.26 5.06 -5.96
C ALA A 7 10.46 6.59 -6.09
N SER A 8 11.25 7.21 -5.20
CA SER A 8 11.60 8.63 -5.32
C SER A 8 12.52 8.88 -6.50
N GLN A 9 13.52 8.02 -6.72
CA GLN A 9 14.44 8.12 -7.86
C GLN A 9 13.71 7.88 -9.19
N LEU A 10 12.73 6.98 -9.20
CA LEU A 10 11.86 6.70 -10.33
C LEU A 10 10.74 7.74 -10.51
N GLN A 11 10.66 8.75 -9.63
CA GLN A 11 9.60 9.78 -9.62
C GLN A 11 8.17 9.21 -9.56
N LEU A 12 8.03 8.01 -9.00
CA LEU A 12 6.75 7.31 -8.85
C LEU A 12 6.06 7.65 -7.54
N LEU A 13 6.77 8.23 -6.57
CA LEU A 13 6.18 8.62 -5.30
C LEU A 13 5.07 9.64 -5.51
N GLU A 14 3.87 9.28 -5.08
CA GLU A 14 2.77 10.21 -5.08
C GLU A 14 2.84 11.11 -3.84
N GLN A 15 2.41 12.36 -3.99
CA GLN A 15 2.16 13.21 -2.83
C GLN A 15 1.13 12.49 -1.96
N SER A 16 1.56 12.12 -0.75
CA SER A 16 0.79 11.31 0.18
C SER A 16 -0.61 11.88 0.37
N LEU A 17 -1.62 11.01 0.48
CA LEU A 17 -2.95 11.41 0.92
C LEU A 17 -2.82 12.21 2.21
N SER A 18 -3.59 13.30 2.37
CA SER A 18 -3.45 14.12 3.57
C SER A 18 -3.76 13.30 4.81
N PHE A 19 -2.96 13.50 5.85
CA PHE A 19 -3.11 12.78 7.11
C PHE A 19 -4.54 12.92 7.67
N GLU A 20 -5.13 14.11 7.54
CA GLU A 20 -6.48 14.42 7.98
C GLU A 20 -7.53 13.56 7.25
N SER A 21 -7.34 13.33 5.95
CA SER A 21 -8.26 12.50 5.15
C SER A 21 -8.17 11.04 5.57
N VAL A 22 -6.94 10.53 5.74
CA VAL A 22 -6.70 9.15 6.20
C VAL A 22 -7.30 8.95 7.59
N ARG A 23 -7.02 9.86 8.53
CA ARG A 23 -7.56 9.82 9.88
C ARG A 23 -9.07 9.80 9.89
N ALA A 24 -9.72 10.67 9.11
CA ALA A 24 -11.18 10.73 9.03
C ALA A 24 -11.79 9.43 8.49
N ILE A 25 -11.26 8.90 7.38
CA ILE A 25 -11.76 7.66 6.74
C ILE A 25 -11.55 6.46 7.67
N VAL A 26 -10.38 6.31 8.26
CA VAL A 26 -10.07 5.19 9.16
C VAL A 26 -10.91 5.27 10.43
N SER A 27 -11.11 6.46 10.99
CA SER A 27 -11.97 6.64 12.16
C SER A 27 -13.42 6.25 11.90
N ASP A 28 -13.96 6.56 10.71
CA ASP A 28 -15.32 6.16 10.31
C ASP A 28 -15.43 4.64 10.06
N ARG A 29 -14.49 4.08 9.30
CA ARG A 29 -14.58 2.71 8.77
C ARG A 29 -14.06 1.65 9.74
N LEU A 30 -13.07 1.99 10.56
CA LEU A 30 -12.35 1.12 11.48
C LEU A 30 -12.35 1.63 12.94
N PRO A 31 -13.49 2.07 13.50
CA PRO A 31 -13.53 2.71 14.83
C PRO A 31 -13.05 1.77 15.96
N ILE A 32 -13.23 0.46 15.80
CA ILE A 32 -12.73 -0.53 16.78
C ILE A 32 -11.21 -0.56 16.80
N LEU A 33 -10.56 -0.56 15.64
CA LEU A 33 -9.09 -0.56 15.56
C LEU A 33 -8.50 0.75 16.08
N VAL A 34 -9.17 1.89 15.82
CA VAL A 34 -8.75 3.18 16.40
C VAL A 34 -8.81 3.14 17.93
N LYS A 35 -9.90 2.62 18.51
CA LYS A 35 -9.97 2.43 19.97
C LYS A 35 -8.89 1.49 20.51
N GLU A 36 -8.51 0.47 19.75
CA GLU A 36 -7.40 -0.40 20.14
C GLU A 36 -6.06 0.35 20.15
N MET A 37 -5.81 1.23 19.18
CA MET A 37 -4.62 2.10 19.19
C MET A 37 -4.60 3.02 20.42
N GLU A 38 -5.75 3.65 20.73
CA GLU A 38 -5.91 4.50 21.92
C GLU A 38 -5.61 3.71 23.19
N SER A 39 -6.17 2.49 23.32
CA SER A 39 -5.95 1.62 24.48
C SER A 39 -4.49 1.18 24.65
N LYS A 40 -3.73 1.13 23.56
CA LYS A 40 -2.29 0.83 23.54
C LYS A 40 -1.43 2.06 23.84
N GLY A 41 -2.03 3.23 24.01
CA GLY A 41 -1.31 4.48 24.27
C GLY A 41 -0.52 4.99 23.07
N LEU A 42 -0.92 4.64 21.84
CA LEU A 42 -0.28 5.16 20.64
C LEU A 42 -0.63 6.65 20.46
N ASP A 43 0.33 7.42 19.95
CA ASP A 43 0.10 8.82 19.58
C ASP A 43 -0.76 8.89 18.31
N LEU A 44 -2.04 9.20 18.45
CA LEU A 44 -2.95 9.31 17.32
C LEU A 44 -2.67 10.52 16.41
N GLU A 45 -1.79 11.43 16.79
CA GLU A 45 -1.32 12.52 15.94
C GLU A 45 -0.11 12.11 15.07
N ASP A 46 0.49 10.94 15.32
CA ASP A 46 1.53 10.37 14.44
C ASP A 46 0.88 9.66 13.24
N PRO A 47 1.05 10.17 12.00
CA PRO A 47 0.48 9.56 10.80
C PRO A 47 0.94 8.12 10.56
N THR A 48 2.11 7.75 11.06
CA THR A 48 2.73 6.44 10.83
C THR A 48 1.80 5.31 11.23
N TYR A 49 1.18 5.39 12.41
CA TYR A 49 0.30 4.34 12.91
C TYR A 49 -0.98 4.16 12.07
N TRP A 50 -1.46 5.25 11.45
CA TRP A 50 -2.63 5.21 10.58
C TRP A 50 -2.32 4.52 9.25
N TRP A 51 -1.13 4.75 8.71
CA TRP A 51 -0.64 4.07 7.51
C TRP A 51 -0.36 2.59 7.76
N GLU A 52 0.20 2.25 8.93
CA GLU A 52 0.40 0.87 9.36
C GLU A 52 -0.92 0.10 9.48
N LEU A 53 -1.97 0.71 10.05
CA LEU A 53 -3.32 0.10 10.11
C LEU A 53 -3.87 -0.25 8.72
N LEU A 54 -3.50 0.54 7.72
CA LEU A 54 -3.93 0.33 6.35
C LEU A 54 -3.02 -0.61 5.57
N PHE A 55 -1.91 -1.07 6.14
CA PHE A 55 -0.87 -1.82 5.44
C PHE A 55 -0.34 -1.03 4.24
N ILE A 56 0.05 0.23 4.45
CA ILE A 56 0.59 1.11 3.41
C ILE A 56 1.94 1.65 3.89
N ASP A 57 3.03 1.16 3.30
CA ASP A 57 4.39 1.68 3.51
C ASP A 57 4.71 2.85 2.56
N GLY A 58 3.95 2.93 1.46
CA GLY A 58 4.03 4.01 0.50
C GLY A 58 2.92 3.92 -0.56
N ALA A 59 2.75 4.99 -1.32
CA ALA A 59 1.87 5.02 -2.47
C ALA A 59 2.66 5.49 -3.70
N ILE A 60 2.37 4.89 -4.84
CA ILE A 60 2.94 5.25 -6.13
C ILE A 60 1.85 5.62 -7.11
N LYS A 61 2.21 6.46 -8.07
CA LYS A 61 1.41 6.74 -9.24
C LYS A 61 2.14 6.23 -10.47
N ILE A 62 1.51 5.30 -11.18
CA ILE A 62 2.12 4.60 -12.32
C ILE A 62 1.18 4.66 -13.52
N GLU A 63 1.75 4.87 -14.71
CA GLU A 63 1.02 4.81 -15.97
C GLU A 63 1.14 3.41 -16.55
N ASN A 64 0.02 2.79 -16.93
CA ASN A 64 0.07 1.51 -17.65
C ASN A 64 0.30 1.71 -19.15
N VAL A 65 0.52 0.62 -19.90
CA VAL A 65 0.76 0.65 -21.36
C VAL A 65 -0.37 1.27 -22.19
N GLN A 66 -1.55 1.46 -21.61
CA GLN A 66 -2.69 2.12 -22.25
C GLN A 66 -2.70 3.64 -22.00
N GLY A 67 -1.69 4.19 -21.32
CA GLY A 67 -1.64 5.60 -20.92
C GLY A 67 -2.53 5.93 -19.72
N LYS A 68 -3.06 4.92 -19.01
CA LYS A 68 -3.92 5.15 -17.84
C LYS A 68 -3.06 5.27 -16.59
N GLN A 69 -3.16 6.42 -15.94
CA GLN A 69 -2.59 6.68 -14.62
C GLN A 69 -3.37 5.94 -13.54
N GLN A 70 -2.67 5.21 -12.67
CA GLN A 70 -3.24 4.46 -11.56
C GLN A 70 -2.48 4.76 -10.26
N ARG A 71 -3.23 4.96 -9.17
CA ARG A 71 -2.69 5.10 -7.82
C ARG A 71 -2.62 3.72 -7.16
N VAL A 72 -1.44 3.35 -6.69
CA VAL A 72 -1.18 2.03 -6.10
C VAL A 72 -0.62 2.19 -4.69
N ALA A 73 -1.31 1.62 -3.70
CA ALA A 73 -0.78 1.48 -2.35
C ALA A 73 0.14 0.26 -2.27
N ILE A 74 1.26 0.40 -1.56
CA ILE A 74 2.32 -0.60 -1.46
C ILE A 74 2.52 -0.98 0.00
N ASN A 75 2.51 -2.28 0.27
CA ASN A 75 3.02 -2.88 1.49
C ASN A 75 4.26 -3.69 1.18
N LEU A 76 5.32 -3.56 1.98
CA LEU A 76 6.55 -4.32 1.85
C LEU A 76 6.66 -5.28 3.02
N THR A 77 6.97 -6.54 2.76
CA THR A 77 7.17 -7.51 3.83
C THR A 77 8.18 -8.58 3.43
N ASN A 78 8.94 -9.06 4.40
CA ASN A 78 9.82 -10.22 4.26
C ASN A 78 9.25 -11.46 4.93
N ASN A 79 7.98 -11.41 5.37
CA ASN A 79 7.30 -12.51 6.03
C ASN A 79 6.14 -13.01 5.17
N TRP A 80 6.35 -14.12 4.49
CA TRP A 80 5.35 -14.72 3.59
C TRP A 80 4.00 -14.96 4.28
N ARG A 81 4.03 -15.49 5.51
CA ARG A 81 2.80 -15.75 6.26
C ARG A 81 2.05 -14.47 6.59
N MET A 82 2.77 -13.38 6.87
CA MET A 82 2.17 -12.07 7.07
C MET A 82 1.62 -11.50 5.76
N ALA A 83 2.33 -11.67 4.65
CA ALA A 83 1.91 -11.23 3.33
C ALA A 83 0.55 -11.83 2.94
N VAL A 84 0.40 -13.15 3.07
CA VAL A 84 -0.86 -13.86 2.77
C VAL A 84 -2.01 -13.42 3.69
N LYS A 85 -1.74 -13.24 4.98
CA LYS A 85 -2.76 -12.75 5.92
C LYS A 85 -3.19 -11.32 5.60
N THR A 86 -2.23 -10.46 5.28
CA THR A 86 -2.46 -9.07 4.92
C THR A 86 -3.29 -8.99 3.65
N LEU A 87 -2.97 -9.83 2.64
CA LEU A 87 -3.74 -9.92 1.39
C LEU A 87 -5.22 -10.18 1.68
N ALA A 88 -5.52 -11.20 2.49
CA ALA A 88 -6.90 -11.53 2.84
C ALA A 88 -7.64 -10.37 3.55
N VAL A 89 -6.93 -9.56 4.35
CA VAL A 89 -7.51 -8.39 5.01
C VAL A 89 -7.80 -7.27 4.01
N ILE A 90 -6.83 -6.91 3.15
CA ILE A 90 -6.99 -5.81 2.19
C ILE A 90 -7.97 -6.13 1.06
N GLU A 91 -8.22 -7.42 0.79
CA GLU A 91 -9.26 -7.88 -0.14
C GLU A 91 -10.67 -7.84 0.46
N SER A 92 -10.80 -7.66 1.78
CA SER A 92 -12.11 -7.57 2.41
C SER A 92 -12.90 -6.37 1.89
N ARG A 93 -14.22 -6.51 1.83
CA ARG A 93 -15.12 -5.44 1.36
C ARG A 93 -14.90 -4.12 2.10
N LYS A 94 -14.60 -4.19 3.41
CA LYS A 94 -14.35 -3.00 4.23
C LYS A 94 -13.08 -2.27 3.78
N PHE A 95 -12.00 -2.99 3.54
CA PHE A 95 -10.76 -2.40 3.03
C PHE A 95 -10.88 -1.93 1.59
N GLN A 96 -11.67 -2.62 0.76
CA GLN A 96 -12.01 -2.12 -0.57
C GLN A 96 -12.69 -0.75 -0.51
N MET A 97 -13.65 -0.55 0.39
CA MET A 97 -14.32 0.74 0.58
C MET A 97 -13.35 1.83 1.03
N ILE A 98 -12.50 1.53 2.02
CA ILE A 98 -11.45 2.46 2.48
C ILE A 98 -10.54 2.85 1.31
N ARG A 99 -10.09 1.88 0.52
CA ARG A 99 -9.22 2.11 -0.63
C ARG A 99 -9.89 2.99 -1.68
N THR A 100 -11.17 2.76 -1.96
CA THR A 100 -11.98 3.63 -2.84
C THR A 100 -12.11 5.05 -2.29
N ASP A 101 -12.40 5.21 -1.00
CA ASP A 101 -12.53 6.52 -0.34
C ASP A 101 -11.19 7.29 -0.35
N LEU A 102 -10.06 6.57 -0.32
CA LEU A 102 -8.70 7.10 -0.45
C LEU A 102 -8.30 7.37 -1.92
N GLY A 103 -9.14 7.04 -2.89
CA GLY A 103 -8.84 7.18 -4.32
C GLY A 103 -7.66 6.31 -4.78
N VAL A 104 -7.44 5.17 -4.12
CA VAL A 104 -6.40 4.20 -4.48
C VAL A 104 -7.02 3.14 -5.41
N ASP A 105 -6.43 2.93 -6.58
CA ASP A 105 -6.94 1.99 -7.58
C ASP A 105 -6.56 0.55 -7.24
N GLN A 106 -5.31 0.33 -6.83
CA GLN A 106 -4.78 -0.99 -6.51
C GLN A 106 -3.99 -1.01 -5.20
N HIS A 107 -3.88 -2.18 -4.58
CA HIS A 107 -3.10 -2.37 -3.35
C HIS A 107 -2.24 -3.62 -3.45
N TRP A 108 -0.93 -3.42 -3.52
CA TRP A 108 0.02 -4.50 -3.70
C TRP A 108 0.81 -4.76 -2.44
N ILE A 109 0.94 -6.03 -2.10
CA ILE A 109 1.87 -6.52 -1.10
C ILE A 109 3.06 -7.08 -1.86
N ILE A 110 4.24 -6.55 -1.59
CA ILE A 110 5.48 -6.98 -2.21
C ILE A 110 6.23 -7.78 -1.16
N PHE A 111 6.25 -9.10 -1.36
CA PHE A 111 7.07 -10.01 -0.59
C PHE A 111 8.48 -10.01 -1.14
N THR A 112 9.47 -9.70 -0.30
CA THR A 112 10.87 -9.72 -0.73
C THR A 112 11.84 -10.14 0.38
N ASP A 113 12.82 -10.99 0.07
CA ASP A 113 13.90 -11.33 1.01
C ASP A 113 14.87 -10.15 1.11
N THR A 114 14.71 -9.34 2.16
CA THR A 114 15.38 -8.06 2.42
C THR A 114 16.91 -8.13 2.60
N LYS A 115 17.58 -9.23 2.22
CA LYS A 115 19.03 -9.37 2.37
C LYS A 115 19.83 -8.48 1.43
N HIS A 116 19.27 -8.09 0.28
CA HIS A 116 19.95 -7.24 -0.69
C HIS A 116 18.98 -6.20 -1.27
N PRO A 117 19.42 -4.94 -1.48
CA PRO A 117 18.62 -3.97 -2.20
C PRO A 117 18.45 -4.39 -3.67
N HIS A 118 17.22 -4.36 -4.17
CA HIS A 118 16.93 -4.53 -5.59
C HIS A 118 17.36 -3.32 -6.40
N SER A 119 17.78 -3.55 -7.65
CA SER A 119 18.11 -2.46 -8.56
C SER A 119 16.85 -1.70 -8.99
N ASN A 120 17.02 -0.49 -9.55
CA ASN A 120 15.89 0.26 -10.09
C ASN A 120 15.23 -0.48 -11.27
N ASP A 121 16.01 -1.22 -12.06
CA ASP A 121 15.50 -2.00 -13.20
C ASP A 121 14.60 -3.15 -12.70
N ASP A 122 15.01 -3.86 -11.65
CA ASP A 122 14.17 -4.92 -11.03
C ASP A 122 12.84 -4.35 -10.54
N TRP A 123 12.86 -3.17 -9.91
CA TRP A 123 11.63 -2.49 -9.49
C TRP A 123 10.76 -2.09 -10.69
N MET A 124 11.33 -1.57 -11.77
CA MET A 124 10.56 -1.20 -12.95
C MET A 124 9.91 -2.42 -13.59
N ASP A 125 10.67 -3.50 -13.80
CA ASP A 125 10.17 -4.73 -14.41
C ASP A 125 8.99 -5.30 -13.61
N VAL A 126 9.10 -5.32 -12.28
CA VAL A 126 8.05 -5.82 -11.41
C VAL A 126 6.83 -4.90 -11.39
N LEU A 127 7.01 -3.59 -11.20
CA LEU A 127 5.90 -2.66 -11.07
C LEU A 127 5.13 -2.49 -12.40
N TYR A 128 5.84 -2.35 -13.52
CA TYR A 128 5.23 -2.23 -14.84
C TYR A 128 4.69 -3.58 -15.33
N GLY A 129 5.40 -4.69 -15.09
CA GLY A 129 4.87 -6.03 -15.37
C GLY A 129 3.55 -6.30 -14.63
N GLN A 130 3.43 -5.83 -13.39
CA GLN A 130 2.20 -5.98 -12.62
C GLN A 130 1.08 -5.02 -13.08
N ILE A 131 1.37 -3.74 -13.34
CA ILE A 131 0.32 -2.77 -13.70
C ILE A 131 -0.34 -3.10 -15.05
N ASP A 132 0.42 -3.68 -15.97
CA ASP A 132 -0.05 -4.04 -17.30
C ASP A 132 -0.80 -5.38 -17.32
N THR A 133 -0.69 -6.14 -16.23
CA THR A 133 -1.49 -7.35 -16.03
C THR A 133 -2.91 -6.97 -15.64
N LYS A 134 -3.91 -7.72 -16.14
CA LYS A 134 -5.30 -7.50 -15.75
C LYS A 134 -5.45 -7.62 -14.23
N PRO A 135 -5.91 -6.56 -13.53
CA PRO A 135 -6.03 -6.61 -12.08
C PRO A 135 -7.04 -7.66 -11.64
N SER A 136 -6.81 -8.21 -10.44
CA SER A 136 -7.78 -9.06 -9.76
C SER A 136 -9.11 -8.32 -9.55
N LYS A 137 -10.20 -9.05 -9.31
CA LYS A 137 -11.51 -8.43 -9.00
C LYS A 137 -11.44 -7.53 -7.76
N SER A 138 -10.55 -7.85 -6.82
CA SER A 138 -10.32 -7.09 -5.60
C SER A 138 -9.41 -5.88 -5.83
N GLY A 139 -8.70 -5.77 -6.95
CA GLY A 139 -7.67 -4.76 -7.17
C GLY A 139 -6.44 -4.94 -6.26
N CYS A 140 -6.35 -6.07 -5.55
CA CYS A 140 -5.22 -6.40 -4.69
C CYS A 140 -4.31 -7.44 -5.37
N ALA A 141 -3.02 -7.39 -5.05
CA ALA A 141 -2.06 -8.39 -5.51
C ALA A 141 -1.01 -8.69 -4.45
N LEU A 142 -0.50 -9.91 -4.45
CA LEU A 142 0.73 -10.29 -3.77
C LEU A 142 1.77 -10.55 -4.85
N ILE A 143 2.86 -9.80 -4.79
CA ILE A 143 3.95 -9.80 -5.75
C ILE A 143 5.17 -10.38 -5.03
N GLU A 144 5.84 -11.35 -5.65
CA GLU A 144 7.09 -11.91 -5.15
C GLU A 144 8.27 -11.28 -5.90
N MET A 145 9.25 -10.81 -5.14
CA MET A 145 10.52 -10.25 -5.63
C MET A 145 11.73 -10.95 -5.03
#